data_AF-A0A800M7M3-F1
#
_entry.id   AF-A0A800M7M3-F1
#
_cell.length_a   1.000
_cell.length_b   1.000
_cell.length_c   1.000
_cell.angle_alpha   90.00
_cell.angle_beta   90.00
_cell.angle_gamma   90.00
#
_symmetry.space_group_name_H-M   'P 1'
#
loop_
_entity.id
_entity.type
_entity.pdbx_description
1 polymer ?
#
loop_
_entity_poly.entity_id
_entity_poly.type
_entity_poly.pdbx_seq_one_letter_code
_entity_poly.pdbx_strand_id
1 'polypeptide(L)'
;EFERGREYTVFSVPENIEFSAPICFDIFSPTVVRGMVRNGSNLVVNLSNLAWFGRTTASDNMVAVLRWRAIENRVPVVFASNNGKSVFIGADGKNRSRQLGLFEEGSLTSTINIRPQFSFFREYAEWVWGGFMFLFFMLGILAQVRGKIFH
;
A
#
# COMPACT_ATOMS: atom_id res chain seq x y z
N GLU A 1 10.79 15.44 20.12
CA GLU A 1 10.64 15.93 18.74
C GLU A 1 10.83 14.74 17.80
N PHE A 2 10.14 14.68 16.66
CA PHE A 2 10.26 13.57 15.70
C PHE A 2 11.02 14.04 14.45
N GLU A 3 11.84 13.16 13.88
CA GLU A 3 12.56 13.40 12.63
C GLU A 3 12.11 12.44 11.52
N ARG A 4 12.30 12.86 10.26
CA ARG A 4 11.99 12.04 9.09
C ARG A 4 13.00 10.89 8.96
N GLY A 5 12.50 9.68 8.78
CA GLY A 5 13.32 8.51 8.44
C GLY A 5 14.05 8.66 7.11
N ARG A 6 15.27 8.12 7.03
CA ARG A 6 16.15 8.22 5.85
C ARG A 6 16.35 6.90 5.11
N GLU A 7 15.91 5.80 5.70
CA GLU A 7 16.19 4.44 5.22
C GLU A 7 14.91 3.60 5.20
N TYR A 8 14.88 2.62 4.29
CA TYR A 8 13.81 1.63 4.23
C TYR A 8 14.19 0.42 5.05
N THR A 9 14.00 0.50 6.37
CA THR A 9 14.38 -0.60 7.28
C THR A 9 13.59 -1.87 7.00
N VAL A 10 14.31 -2.99 6.95
CA VAL A 10 13.77 -4.35 6.85
C VAL A 10 14.20 -5.11 8.11
N PHE A 11 13.24 -5.77 8.74
CA PHE A 11 13.42 -6.54 9.95
C PHE A 11 13.31 -8.03 9.61
N SER A 12 14.31 -8.80 10.03
CA SER A 12 14.34 -10.25 9.84
C SER A 12 13.75 -10.96 11.05
N VAL A 13 12.87 -11.91 10.80
CA VAL A 13 12.31 -12.83 11.81
C VAL A 13 12.47 -14.27 11.30
N PRO A 14 12.29 -15.31 12.16
CA PRO A 14 12.45 -16.70 11.74
C PRO A 14 11.65 -17.07 10.49
N GLU A 15 12.03 -18.20 9.87
CA GLU A 15 11.38 -18.73 8.66
C GLU A 15 11.57 -17.86 7.40
N ASN A 16 12.66 -17.10 7.32
CA ASN A 16 13.00 -16.21 6.18
C ASN A 16 11.94 -15.14 5.90
N ILE A 17 11.29 -14.65 6.95
CA ILE A 17 10.34 -13.56 6.85
C ILE A 17 11.09 -12.24 7.06
N GLU A 18 10.99 -11.37 6.07
CA GLU A 18 11.62 -10.06 6.03
C GLU A 18 10.51 -9.03 5.96
N PHE A 19 10.28 -8.26 7.02
CA PHE A 19 9.16 -7.33 7.05
C PHE A 19 9.59 -5.88 7.20
N SER A 20 8.77 -4.97 6.68
CA SER A 20 8.91 -3.54 6.91
C SER A 20 7.65 -2.98 7.56
N ALA A 21 7.82 -1.92 8.35
CA ALA A 21 6.76 -1.35 9.16
C ALA A 21 6.48 0.12 8.79
N PRO A 22 5.79 0.41 7.67
CA PRO A 22 5.34 1.78 7.38
C PRO A 22 4.36 2.22 8.46
N ILE A 23 4.58 3.40 9.05
CA ILE A 23 3.81 3.86 10.20
C ILE A 23 2.70 4.79 9.74
N CYS A 24 1.47 4.52 10.16
CA CYS A 24 0.31 5.39 9.91
C CYS A 24 0.20 5.78 8.42
N PHE A 25 0.46 7.05 8.10
CA PHE A 25 0.31 7.62 6.76
C PHE A 25 1.39 7.23 5.75
N ASP A 26 2.48 6.59 6.15
CA ASP A 26 3.53 6.12 5.22
C ASP A 26 2.94 5.22 4.12
N ILE A 27 1.84 4.52 4.43
CA ILE A 27 1.16 3.63 3.50
C ILE A 27 0.56 4.36 2.28
N PHE A 28 0.26 5.65 2.40
CA PHE A 28 -0.25 6.46 1.29
C PHE A 28 0.86 6.82 0.30
N SER A 29 2.13 6.71 0.68
CA SER A 29 3.25 6.94 -0.22
C SER A 29 3.56 5.65 -0.99
N PRO A 30 3.26 5.59 -2.31
CA PRO A 30 3.59 4.42 -3.11
C PRO A 30 5.09 4.15 -3.14
N THR A 31 5.89 5.21 -3.15
CA THR A 31 7.35 5.14 -3.19
C THR A 31 7.94 4.55 -1.91
N VAL A 32 7.39 4.85 -0.74
CA VAL A 32 7.89 4.31 0.53
C VAL A 32 7.70 2.80 0.58
N VAL A 33 6.49 2.32 0.33
CA VAL A 33 6.20 0.88 0.39
C VAL A 33 6.94 0.12 -0.72
N ARG A 34 6.99 0.69 -1.93
CA ARG A 34 7.78 0.12 -3.03
C ARG A 34 9.26 0.04 -2.68
N GLY A 35 9.81 1.08 -2.06
CA GLY A 35 11.20 1.13 -1.60
C GLY A 35 11.50 0.05 -0.56
N MET A 36 10.63 -0.11 0.44
CA MET A 36 10.73 -1.17 1.45
C MET A 36 10.74 -2.58 0.83
N VAL A 37 9.81 -2.86 -0.10
CA VAL A 37 9.74 -4.17 -0.77
C VAL A 37 10.94 -4.41 -1.67
N ARG A 38 11.41 -3.37 -2.39
CA ARG A 38 12.66 -3.47 -3.17
C ARG A 38 13.89 -3.68 -2.31
N ASN A 39 13.86 -3.22 -1.05
CA ASN A 39 14.95 -3.44 -0.10
C ASN A 39 14.94 -4.84 0.54
N GLY A 40 14.07 -5.74 0.09
CA GLY A 40 14.04 -7.14 0.53
C GLY A 40 12.82 -7.53 1.36
N SER A 41 11.93 -6.58 1.68
CA SER A 41 10.72 -6.88 2.44
C SER A 41 9.76 -7.78 1.64
N ASN A 42 9.38 -8.91 2.23
CA ASN A 42 8.38 -9.85 1.72
C ASN A 42 7.05 -9.80 2.50
N LEU A 43 6.96 -8.96 3.53
CA LEU A 43 5.78 -8.70 4.33
C LEU A 43 5.72 -7.22 4.76
N VAL A 44 4.56 -6.58 4.64
CA VAL A 44 4.37 -5.21 5.15
C VAL A 44 3.50 -5.23 6.39
N VAL A 45 3.94 -4.62 7.48
CA VAL A 45 3.20 -4.55 8.75
C VAL A 45 2.91 -3.09 9.08
N ASN A 46 1.74 -2.59 8.70
CA ASN A 46 1.37 -1.22 8.99
C ASN A 46 0.79 -1.10 10.41
N LEU A 47 1.40 -0.21 11.20
CA LEU A 47 1.01 0.10 12.56
C LEU A 47 0.43 1.52 12.61
N SER A 48 -0.79 1.67 13.12
CA SER A 48 -1.48 2.96 13.04
C SER A 48 -2.36 3.29 14.23
N ASN A 49 -2.35 4.56 14.63
CA ASN A 49 -3.31 5.12 15.57
C ASN A 49 -4.38 5.91 14.81
N LEU A 50 -5.61 5.41 14.79
CA LEU A 50 -6.75 6.06 14.12
C LEU A 50 -7.76 6.67 15.09
N ALA A 51 -7.46 6.73 16.39
CA ALA A 51 -8.36 7.28 17.41
C ALA A 51 -8.79 8.73 17.09
N TRP A 52 -7.87 9.52 16.54
CA TRP A 52 -8.08 10.91 16.13
C TRP A 52 -9.20 11.10 15.10
N PHE A 53 -9.49 10.08 14.30
CA PHE A 53 -10.48 10.16 13.23
C PHE A 53 -11.87 9.69 13.66
N GLY A 54 -12.03 9.13 14.86
CA GLY A 54 -13.35 8.74 15.36
C GLY A 54 -14.05 7.70 14.48
N ARG A 55 -15.39 7.80 14.43
CA ARG A 55 -16.26 6.96 13.59
C ARG A 55 -16.43 7.58 12.20
N THR A 56 -15.35 7.67 11.44
CA THR A 56 -15.35 8.16 10.05
C THR A 56 -14.90 7.08 9.06
N THR A 57 -15.02 7.38 7.77
CA THR A 57 -14.57 6.50 6.67
C THR A 57 -13.05 6.46 6.52
N ALA A 58 -12.29 7.20 7.33
CA ALA A 58 -10.83 7.25 7.26
C ALA A 58 -10.19 5.85 7.37
N SER A 59 -10.68 5.01 8.29
CA SER A 59 -10.16 3.65 8.43
C SER A 59 -10.49 2.76 7.23
N ASP A 60 -11.63 2.97 6.57
CA ASP A 60 -11.99 2.24 5.35
C ASP A 60 -11.11 2.65 4.17
N ASN A 61 -10.87 3.97 4.02
CA ASN A 61 -9.97 4.50 3.00
C ASN A 61 -8.55 3.96 3.20
N MET A 62 -8.10 3.82 4.44
CA MET A 62 -6.78 3.28 4.73
C MET A 62 -6.69 1.80 4.38
N VAL A 63 -7.70 0.99 4.70
CA VAL A 63 -7.78 -0.41 4.27
C VAL A 63 -7.77 -0.54 2.75
N ALA A 64 -8.46 0.36 2.05
CA ALA A 64 -8.44 0.39 0.58
C ALA A 64 -7.03 0.70 0.04
N VAL A 65 -6.31 1.66 0.63
CA VAL A 65 -4.93 2.00 0.25
C VAL A 65 -3.97 0.85 0.54
N LEU A 66 -4.06 0.24 1.74
CA LEU A 66 -3.28 -0.95 2.12
C LEU A 66 -3.47 -2.10 1.13
N ARG A 67 -4.72 -2.29 0.66
CA ARG A 67 -5.04 -3.28 -0.37
C ARG A 67 -4.31 -2.99 -1.69
N TRP A 68 -4.29 -1.74 -2.13
CA TRP A 68 -3.52 -1.36 -3.31
C TRP A 68 -2.02 -1.59 -3.11
N ARG A 69 -1.45 -1.23 -1.95
CA ARG A 69 -0.04 -1.49 -1.65
C ARG A 69 0.29 -2.99 -1.75
N ALA A 70 -0.59 -3.86 -1.27
CA ALA A 70 -0.44 -5.31 -1.36
C ALA A 70 -0.40 -5.80 -2.83
N ILE A 71 -1.37 -5.37 -3.64
CA ILE A 71 -1.50 -5.74 -5.05
C ILE A 71 -0.31 -5.24 -5.87
N GLU A 72 0.05 -3.96 -5.70
CA GLU A 72 1.10 -3.30 -6.45
C GLU A 72 2.47 -3.92 -6.21
N ASN A 73 2.72 -4.44 -5.01
CA ASN A 73 4.02 -5.00 -4.64
C ASN A 73 4.04 -6.53 -4.61
N ARG A 74 2.87 -7.18 -4.72
CA ARG A 74 2.66 -8.63 -4.60
C ARG A 74 3.21 -9.19 -3.28
N VAL A 75 3.01 -8.43 -2.20
CA VAL A 75 3.35 -8.84 -0.83
C VAL A 75 2.12 -8.74 0.06
N PRO A 76 1.92 -9.66 1.02
CA PRO A 76 0.87 -9.52 2.01
C PRO A 76 1.10 -8.29 2.90
N VAL A 77 0.01 -7.75 3.42
CA VAL A 77 -0.01 -6.60 4.32
C VAL A 77 -0.79 -6.95 5.57
N VAL A 78 -0.18 -6.77 6.74
CA VAL A 78 -0.87 -6.81 8.04
C VAL A 78 -1.17 -5.38 8.44
N PHE A 79 -2.45 -5.10 8.69
CA PHE A 79 -2.86 -3.80 9.20
C PHE A 79 -3.33 -3.94 10.65
N ALA A 80 -2.57 -3.33 11.56
CA ALA A 80 -2.90 -3.27 12.97
C ALA A 80 -3.17 -1.81 13.37
N SER A 81 -4.42 -1.55 13.76
CA SER A 81 -4.85 -0.27 14.29
C SER A 81 -5.32 -0.39 15.73
N ASN A 82 -5.06 0.63 16.55
CA ASN A 82 -5.49 0.65 17.95
C ASN A 82 -7.02 0.81 18.12
N ASN A 83 -7.64 1.70 17.33
CA ASN A 83 -9.05 2.09 17.44
C ASN A 83 -9.74 2.04 16.07
N GLY A 84 -8.97 1.92 14.99
CA GLY A 84 -9.48 1.69 13.65
C GLY A 84 -9.67 0.20 13.35
N LYS A 85 -10.02 -0.10 12.10
CA LYS A 85 -10.10 -1.48 11.62
C LYS A 85 -8.71 -2.13 11.63
N SER A 86 -8.68 -3.43 11.92
CA SER A 86 -7.48 -4.27 11.76
C SER A 86 -7.80 -5.45 10.84
N VAL A 87 -6.86 -5.84 9.97
CA VAL A 87 -7.08 -6.88 8.96
C VAL A 87 -5.78 -7.43 8.37
N PHE A 88 -5.77 -8.72 8.04
CA PHE A 88 -4.74 -9.35 7.21
C PHE A 88 -5.14 -9.29 5.74
N ILE A 89 -4.28 -8.77 4.87
CA ILE A 89 -4.52 -8.62 3.43
C ILE A 89 -3.48 -9.44 2.66
N GLY A 90 -3.92 -10.29 1.74
CA GLY A 90 -3.04 -11.07 0.89
C GLY A 90 -2.38 -10.24 -0.22
N ALA A 91 -1.35 -10.79 -0.87
CA ALA A 91 -0.69 -10.18 -2.02
C ALA A 91 -1.60 -9.94 -3.24
N ASP A 92 -2.78 -10.57 -3.28
CA ASP A 92 -3.84 -10.35 -4.28
C ASP A 92 -4.85 -9.27 -3.86
N GLY A 93 -4.62 -8.62 -2.72
CA GLY A 93 -5.50 -7.62 -2.13
C GLY A 93 -6.75 -8.18 -1.45
N LYS A 94 -6.95 -9.50 -1.37
CA LYS A 94 -8.11 -10.06 -0.68
C LYS A 94 -7.82 -10.17 0.82
N ASN A 95 -8.84 -9.94 1.65
CA ASN A 95 -8.72 -10.15 3.09
C ASN A 95 -8.46 -11.65 3.37
N ARG A 96 -7.57 -11.92 4.32
CA ARG A 96 -7.23 -13.26 4.83
C ARG A 96 -7.79 -13.53 6.22
N SER A 97 -8.32 -12.49 6.87
CA SER A 97 -8.98 -12.58 8.15
C SER A 97 -10.36 -11.91 8.08
N ARG A 98 -11.17 -12.11 9.12
CA ARG A 98 -12.20 -11.14 9.46
C ARG A 98 -11.54 -9.78 9.74
N GLN A 99 -12.30 -8.71 9.56
CA GLN A 99 -11.86 -7.36 9.87
C GLN A 99 -12.44 -6.96 11.22
N LEU A 100 -11.59 -6.52 12.16
CA LEU A 100 -12.10 -5.88 13.38
C LEU A 100 -12.72 -4.53 13.02
N GLY A 101 -13.83 -4.21 13.67
CA GLY A 101 -14.54 -2.95 13.51
C GLY A 101 -13.84 -1.78 14.20
N LEU A 102 -14.43 -0.58 14.05
CA LEU A 102 -13.97 0.60 14.77
C LEU A 102 -14.28 0.47 16.25
N PHE A 103 -13.31 0.77 17.10
CA PHE A 103 -13.42 0.69 18.57
C PHE A 103 -13.86 -0.70 19.07
N GLU A 104 -13.57 -1.76 18.31
CA GLU A 104 -13.75 -3.15 18.74
C GLU A 104 -12.46 -3.64 19.42
N GLU A 105 -12.55 -3.98 20.71
CA GLU A 105 -11.44 -4.65 21.40
C GLU A 105 -11.37 -6.12 20.96
N GLY A 106 -10.19 -6.56 20.54
CA GLY A 106 -9.99 -7.94 20.16
C GLY A 106 -8.64 -8.19 19.50
N SER A 107 -8.41 -9.44 19.14
CA SER A 107 -7.26 -9.88 18.37
C SER A 107 -7.70 -10.60 17.10
N LEU A 108 -6.80 -10.61 16.11
CA LEU A 108 -6.97 -11.36 14.87
C LEU A 108 -5.81 -12.34 14.73
N THR A 109 -6.17 -13.59 14.45
CA THR A 109 -5.22 -14.62 14.08
C THR A 109 -5.59 -15.12 12.69
N SER A 110 -4.63 -15.14 11.78
CA SER A 110 -4.82 -15.68 10.43
C SER A 110 -3.48 -16.15 9.87
N THR A 111 -3.54 -17.13 8.98
CA THR A 111 -2.38 -17.64 8.25
C THR A 111 -2.25 -16.87 6.94
N ILE A 112 -1.08 -16.28 6.71
CA ILE A 112 -0.75 -15.59 5.46
C ILE A 112 0.38 -16.32 4.74
N ASN A 113 0.22 -16.45 3.42
CA ASN A 113 1.26 -17.02 2.57
C ASN A 113 2.23 -15.91 2.15
N ILE A 114 3.45 -15.96 2.68
CA ILE A 114 4.55 -15.09 2.30
C ILE A 114 5.34 -15.82 1.22
N ARG A 115 5.30 -15.31 -0.01
CA ARG A 115 6.05 -15.86 -1.13
C ARG A 115 6.63 -14.72 -1.95
N PRO A 116 7.92 -14.75 -2.30
CA PRO A 116 8.48 -13.80 -3.25
C PRO A 116 7.70 -13.87 -4.56
N GLN A 117 7.22 -12.72 -5.02
CA GLN A 117 6.53 -12.62 -6.29
C GLN A 117 7.04 -11.41 -7.06
N PHE A 118 7.24 -11.62 -8.36
CA PHE A 118 7.48 -10.54 -9.29
C PHE A 118 6.21 -9.68 -9.41
N SER A 119 6.39 -8.36 -9.35
CA SER A 119 5.32 -7.41 -9.66
C SER A 119 5.74 -6.49 -10.79
N PHE A 120 5.02 -6.59 -11.91
CA PHE A 120 5.24 -5.72 -13.07
C PHE A 120 5.11 -4.23 -12.70
N PHE A 121 4.07 -3.88 -11.94
CA PHE A 121 3.84 -2.49 -11.55
C PHE A 121 4.96 -1.98 -10.63
N ARG A 122 5.40 -2.79 -9.66
CA ARG A 122 6.53 -2.44 -8.78
C ARG A 122 7.78 -2.09 -9.59
N GLU A 123 8.08 -2.88 -10.61
CA GLU A 123 9.31 -2.67 -11.39
C GLU A 123 9.20 -1.56 -12.44
N TYR A 124 8.04 -1.40 -13.06
CA TYR A 124 7.87 -0.57 -14.25
C TYR A 124 6.88 0.60 -14.09
N ALA A 125 6.44 0.93 -12.87
CA ALA A 125 5.45 2.00 -12.66
C ALA A 125 5.82 3.32 -13.38
N GLU A 126 7.08 3.77 -13.31
CA GLU A 126 7.49 5.03 -13.94
C GLU A 126 7.30 5.01 -15.47
N TRP A 127 7.56 3.87 -16.12
CA TRP A 127 7.33 3.69 -17.55
C TRP A 127 5.85 3.66 -17.89
N VAL A 128 5.03 3.05 -17.05
CA VAL A 128 3.57 3.05 -17.21
C VAL A 128 3.03 4.48 -17.12
N TRP A 129 3.39 5.22 -16.08
CA TRP A 129 2.97 6.62 -15.90
C TRP A 129 3.47 7.51 -17.03
N GLY A 130 4.76 7.42 -17.38
CA GLY A 130 5.34 8.17 -18.48
C GLY A 130 4.67 7.87 -19.82
N GLY A 131 4.36 6.60 -20.09
CA GLY A 131 3.64 6.17 -21.29
C GLY A 131 2.22 6.73 -21.36
N PHE A 132 1.46 6.69 -20.25
CA PHE A 132 0.13 7.29 -20.20
C PHE A 132 0.15 8.80 -20.36
N MET A 133 1.08 9.50 -19.69
CA MET A 133 1.24 10.95 -19.85
C MET A 133 1.58 11.29 -21.30
N PHE A 134 2.55 10.59 -21.90
CA PHE A 134 2.93 10.80 -23.29
C PHE A 134 1.75 10.59 -24.25
N LEU A 135 1.00 9.50 -24.09
CA LEU A 135 -0.19 9.22 -24.90
C LEU A 135 -1.26 10.30 -24.72
N PHE A 136 -1.52 10.73 -23.49
CA PHE A 136 -2.48 11.79 -23.20
C PHE A 136 -2.11 13.11 -23.90
N PHE A 137 -0.85 13.53 -23.79
CA PHE A 137 -0.36 14.74 -24.48
C PHE A 137 -0.43 14.60 -26.00
N MET A 138 -0.04 13.45 -26.56
CA MET A 138 -0.10 13.21 -27.99
C MET A 138 -1.54 13.30 -28.52
N LEU A 139 -2.50 12.67 -27.82
CA LEU A 139 -3.92 12.74 -28.16
C LEU A 139 -4.48 14.16 -28.03
N GLY A 140 -4.09 14.90 -26.99
CA GLY A 140 -4.45 16.30 -26.80
C GLY A 140 -3.98 17.18 -27.97
N ILE A 141 -2.71 17.05 -28.37
CA ILE A 141 -2.14 17.76 -29.52
C ILE A 141 -2.89 17.40 -30.81
N LEU A 142 -3.12 16.11 -31.07
CA LEU A 142 -3.86 15.64 -32.25
C LEU A 142 -5.29 16.20 -32.31
N ALA A 143 -5.97 16.26 -31.18
CA ALA A 143 -7.33 16.78 -31.10
C ALA A 143 -7.39 18.30 -31.27
N GLN A 144 -6.38 19.03 -30.78
CA GLN A 144 -6.23 20.46 -31.03
C GLN A 144 -5.96 20.76 -32.52
N VAL A 145 -5.03 20.03 -33.16
CA VAL A 145 -4.73 20.18 -34.60
C VAL A 145 -5.95 19.88 -35.47
N ARG A 146 -6.82 18.95 -35.03
CA ARG A 146 -8.07 18.59 -35.71
C ARG A 146 -9.24 19.54 -35.40
N GLY A 147 -9.03 20.64 -34.67
CA GLY A 147 -10.07 21.61 -34.34
C GLY A 147 -11.17 21.07 -33.41
N LYS A 148 -10.90 20.01 -32.65
CA LYS A 148 -11.91 19.35 -31.78
C LYS A 148 -11.95 19.85 -30.34
N ILE A 149 -10.99 20.70 -29.94
CA ILE A 149 -10.84 21.15 -28.54
C ILE A 149 -11.06 22.66 -28.38
N PHE A 150 -10.51 23.47 -29.29
CA PHE A 150 -10.68 24.91 -29.27
C PHE A 150 -11.48 25.33 -30.50
N HIS A 151 -12.71 25.79 -30.27
CA HIS A 151 -13.46 26.65 -31.17
C HIS A 151 -13.34 28.08 -30.67
#